data_AF-A0A0H5Q8Z5-F1
#
_entry.id   AF-A0A0H5Q8Z5-F1
#
_cell.length_a   1.000
_cell.length_b   1.000
_cell.length_c   1.000
_cell.angle_alpha   90.00
_cell.angle_beta   90.00
_cell.angle_gamma   90.00
#
_symmetry.space_group_name_H-M   'P 1'
#
loop_
_entity.id
_entity.type
_entity.pdbx_description
1 polymer ?
#
loop_
_entity_poly.entity_id
_entity_poly.type
_entity_poly.pdbx_seq_one_letter_code
_entity_poly.pdbx_strand_id
1 'polypeptide(L)'
;MSAVHMDETTPHMHAFILPVQETEKGLKLNARDVVGRKDLQHFHEDLNKKVDHDLGYHCSVQTGETIENKSLSKFKLDKMREELHQMQEEVSKIEGVKNLNERHQKTLEAYYDLLDKYEALESQISDLGISLTDDYLER
;
A
#
# COMPACT_ATOMS: atom_id res chain seq x y z
N MET A 1 -10.42 -36.07 3.84
CA MET A 1 -11.27 -34.93 4.26
C MET A 1 -10.65 -33.70 3.64
N SER A 2 -11.34 -33.03 2.70
CA SER A 2 -10.89 -31.73 2.20
C SER A 2 -11.42 -30.66 3.15
N ALA A 3 -10.57 -29.78 3.67
CA ALA A 3 -10.98 -28.73 4.60
C ALA A 3 -11.18 -27.42 3.83
N VAL A 4 -12.33 -26.77 3.99
CA VAL A 4 -12.59 -25.43 3.47
C VAL A 4 -12.55 -24.47 4.66
N HIS A 5 -11.62 -23.52 4.61
CA HIS A 5 -11.46 -22.48 5.62
C HIS A 5 -12.15 -21.21 5.15
N MET A 6 -13.09 -20.73 5.96
CA MET A 6 -13.84 -19.48 5.74
C MET A 6 -13.53 -18.43 6.83
N ASP A 7 -12.74 -18.82 7.82
CA ASP A 7 -12.38 -18.08 9.03
C ASP A 7 -11.00 -17.40 8.94
N GLU A 8 -10.30 -17.56 7.82
CA GLU A 8 -9.05 -16.88 7.51
C GLU A 8 -9.27 -15.68 6.56
N THR A 9 -8.20 -14.93 6.26
CA THR A 9 -8.28 -13.70 5.43
C THR A 9 -8.93 -13.93 4.06
N THR A 10 -8.61 -15.05 3.43
CA THR A 10 -9.16 -15.44 2.12
C THR A 10 -9.74 -16.84 2.24
N PRO A 11 -11.00 -17.06 1.82
CA PRO A 11 -11.56 -18.39 1.72
C PRO A 11 -10.68 -19.33 0.88
N HIS A 12 -10.29 -20.48 1.42
CA HIS A 12 -9.44 -21.43 0.71
C HIS A 12 -9.71 -22.89 1.10
N MET A 13 -9.24 -23.82 0.27
CA MET A 13 -9.46 -25.26 0.44
C MET A 13 -8.12 -26.01 0.50
N HIS A 14 -7.98 -26.90 1.48
CA HIS A 14 -6.93 -27.92 1.52
C HIS A 14 -7.45 -29.24 0.94
N ALA A 15 -7.06 -29.53 -0.30
CA ALA A 15 -7.36 -30.80 -0.96
C ALA A 15 -6.25 -31.82 -0.72
N PHE A 16 -6.57 -32.93 -0.05
CA PHE A 16 -5.66 -34.06 0.11
C PHE A 16 -5.87 -35.06 -1.02
N ILE A 17 -4.85 -35.23 -1.85
CA ILE A 17 -4.87 -36.17 -2.98
C ILE A 17 -3.92 -37.32 -2.64
N LEU A 18 -4.43 -38.55 -2.69
CA LEU A 18 -3.63 -39.76 -2.50
C LEU A 18 -3.11 -40.24 -3.86
N PRO A 19 -1.79 -40.18 -4.12
CA PRO A 19 -1.23 -40.53 -5.42
C PRO A 19 -1.07 -42.05 -5.55
N VAL A 20 -2.18 -42.72 -5.83
CA VAL A 20 -2.24 -44.17 -6.05
C VAL A 20 -2.29 -44.44 -7.56
N GLN A 21 -1.51 -45.41 -8.01
CA GLN A 21 -1.57 -45.96 -9.36
C GLN A 21 -1.84 -47.46 -9.32
N GLU A 22 -2.53 -47.95 -10.33
CA GLU A 22 -2.70 -49.38 -10.55
C GLU A 22 -1.45 -49.95 -11.24
N THR A 23 -1.02 -51.14 -10.81
CA THR A 23 0.10 -51.88 -11.38
C THR A 23 -0.27 -53.35 -11.54
N GLU A 24 0.52 -54.12 -12.28
CA GLU A 24 0.33 -55.58 -12.40
C GLU A 24 0.34 -56.32 -11.06
N LYS A 25 0.94 -55.74 -10.01
CA LYS A 25 1.01 -56.29 -8.65
C LYS A 25 -0.06 -55.72 -7.71
N GLY A 26 -1.00 -54.93 -8.23
CA GLY A 26 -2.04 -54.23 -7.47
C GLY A 26 -1.78 -52.72 -7.33
N LEU A 27 -2.43 -52.10 -6.35
CA LEU A 27 -2.35 -50.66 -6.10
C LEU A 27 -1.02 -50.27 -5.46
N LYS A 28 -0.36 -49.26 -6.02
CA LYS A 28 0.90 -48.69 -5.51
C LYS A 28 0.69 -47.23 -5.16
N LEU A 29 1.07 -46.85 -3.95
CA LEU A 29 1.09 -45.45 -3.50
C LEU A 29 2.47 -44.84 -3.82
N ASN A 30 2.56 -44.02 -4.87
CA ASN A 30 3.81 -43.36 -5.24
C ASN A 30 3.56 -42.00 -5.92
N ALA A 31 3.75 -40.91 -5.15
CA ALA A 31 3.62 -39.54 -5.65
C ALA A 31 4.50 -39.24 -6.87
N ARG A 32 5.72 -39.76 -6.89
CA ARG A 32 6.68 -39.46 -7.96
C ARG A 32 6.27 -40.05 -9.30
N ASP A 33 5.59 -41.19 -9.29
CA ASP A 33 5.15 -41.87 -10.51
C ASP A 33 3.82 -41.28 -11.01
N VAL A 34 2.96 -40.81 -10.10
CA VAL A 34 1.62 -40.26 -10.40
C VAL A 34 1.63 -38.77 -10.74
N VAL A 35 2.50 -37.98 -10.08
CA VAL A 35 2.60 -36.54 -10.27
C VAL A 35 4.06 -36.18 -10.57
N GLY A 36 4.36 -36.05 -11.86
CA GLY A 36 5.67 -35.71 -12.37
C GLY A 36 5.86 -34.22 -12.57
N ARG A 37 7.08 -33.85 -12.98
CA ARG A 37 7.44 -32.44 -13.29
C ARG A 37 6.57 -31.85 -14.41
N LYS A 38 6.26 -32.65 -15.44
CA LYS A 38 5.42 -32.20 -16.56
C LYS A 38 4.01 -31.86 -16.10
N ASP A 39 3.45 -32.67 -15.21
CA ASP A 39 2.11 -32.45 -14.65
C ASP A 39 2.12 -31.17 -13.82
N LEU A 40 3.10 -30.99 -12.91
CA LEU A 40 3.22 -29.78 -12.10
C LEU A 40 3.44 -28.50 -12.92
N GLN A 41 4.08 -28.59 -14.10
CA GLN A 41 4.31 -27.43 -14.97
C GLN A 41 3.02 -26.90 -15.60
N HIS A 42 2.07 -27.78 -15.94
CA HIS A 42 0.84 -27.41 -16.64
C HIS A 42 -0.39 -27.45 -15.73
N PHE A 43 -0.26 -28.03 -14.53
CA PHE A 43 -1.38 -28.29 -13.61
C PHE A 43 -2.30 -27.09 -13.42
N HIS A 44 -1.73 -25.92 -13.11
CA HIS A 44 -2.54 -24.72 -12.86
C HIS A 44 -3.25 -24.22 -14.11
N GLU A 45 -2.63 -24.32 -15.28
CA GLU A 45 -3.23 -23.91 -16.56
C GLU A 45 -4.36 -24.88 -16.94
N ASP A 46 -4.11 -26.18 -16.83
CA ASP A 46 -5.09 -27.23 -17.15
C ASP A 46 -6.27 -27.19 -16.17
N LEU A 47 -6.00 -26.98 -14.88
CA LEU A 47 -7.04 -26.78 -13.87
C LEU A 47 -7.88 -25.55 -14.19
N ASN A 48 -7.26 -24.43 -14.58
CA ASN A 48 -7.98 -23.21 -14.93
C ASN A 48 -8.93 -23.45 -16.10
N LYS A 49 -8.43 -24.04 -17.20
CA LYS A 49 -9.24 -24.39 -18.37
C LYS A 49 -10.43 -25.27 -18.00
N LYS A 50 -10.20 -26.27 -17.14
CA LYS A 50 -11.26 -27.20 -16.72
C LYS A 50 -12.31 -26.51 -15.85
N VAL A 51 -11.89 -25.70 -14.87
CA VAL A 51 -12.80 -24.94 -14.00
C VAL A 51 -13.60 -23.93 -14.80
N ASP A 52 -12.95 -23.19 -15.70
CA ASP A 52 -13.61 -22.20 -16.56
C ASP A 52 -14.69 -22.84 -17.44
N HIS A 53 -14.34 -23.98 -18.05
CA HIS A 53 -15.28 -24.75 -18.86
C HIS A 53 -16.48 -25.25 -18.04
N ASP A 54 -16.22 -25.80 -16.85
CA ASP A 54 -17.27 -26.43 -16.04
C ASP A 54 -18.16 -25.41 -15.33
N LEU A 55 -17.63 -24.24 -14.97
CA LEU A 55 -18.37 -23.16 -14.33
C LEU A 55 -18.99 -22.16 -15.32
N GLY A 56 -18.51 -22.13 -16.57
CA GLY A 56 -19.02 -21.25 -17.62
C GLY A 56 -18.56 -19.80 -17.51
N TYR A 57 -17.58 -19.49 -16.66
CA TYR A 57 -16.95 -18.18 -16.55
C TYR A 57 -15.48 -18.32 -16.17
N HIS A 58 -14.67 -17.30 -16.47
CA HIS A 58 -13.25 -17.31 -16.16
C HIS A 58 -13.01 -17.20 -14.65
N CYS A 59 -12.42 -18.25 -14.07
CA CYS A 59 -11.80 -18.25 -12.76
C CYS A 59 -10.31 -17.94 -12.93
N SER A 60 -9.75 -17.11 -12.05
CA SER A 60 -8.32 -16.77 -12.07
C SER A 60 -7.53 -17.69 -11.13
N VAL A 61 -7.44 -18.99 -11.43
CA VAL A 61 -6.62 -19.96 -10.64
C VAL A 61 -5.14 -19.54 -10.65
N GLN A 62 -4.67 -18.92 -11.74
CA GLN A 62 -3.38 -18.25 -11.79
C GLN A 62 -3.58 -16.73 -11.72
N THR A 63 -3.18 -16.11 -10.61
CA THR A 63 -3.20 -14.65 -10.43
C THR A 63 -1.85 -13.99 -10.71
N GLY A 64 -0.78 -14.78 -10.90
CA GLY A 64 0.60 -14.28 -11.00
C GLY A 64 1.22 -13.86 -9.67
N GLU A 65 0.47 -13.89 -8.57
CA GLU A 65 0.96 -13.50 -7.24
C GLU A 65 1.91 -14.55 -6.64
N THR A 66 1.72 -15.82 -7.00
CA THR A 66 2.48 -16.96 -6.45
C THR A 66 3.62 -17.43 -7.38
N ILE A 67 4.30 -16.50 -8.07
CA ILE A 67 5.48 -16.83 -8.88
C ILE A 67 6.59 -17.44 -8.01
N GLU A 68 6.75 -16.91 -6.79
CA GLU A 68 7.64 -17.48 -5.77
C GLU A 68 6.80 -18.15 -4.67
N ASN A 69 7.08 -19.42 -4.37
CA ASN A 69 6.48 -20.09 -3.23
C ASN A 69 7.10 -19.54 -1.94
N LYS A 70 6.33 -18.72 -1.21
CA LYS A 70 6.74 -18.15 0.08
C LYS A 70 5.98 -18.84 1.20
N SER A 71 6.66 -19.06 2.34
CA SER A 71 5.96 -19.43 3.56
C SER A 71 5.02 -18.29 3.99
N LEU A 72 3.94 -18.63 4.69
CA LEU A 72 2.97 -17.64 5.18
C LEU A 72 3.66 -16.57 6.06
N SER A 73 4.63 -16.98 6.88
CA SER A 73 5.41 -16.06 7.72
C SER A 73 6.25 -15.09 6.88
N LYS A 74 6.97 -15.58 5.85
CA LYS A 74 7.75 -14.72 4.94
C LYS A 74 6.83 -13.77 4.17
N PHE A 75 5.70 -14.26 3.67
CA PHE A 75 4.72 -13.44 2.97
C PHE A 75 4.17 -12.30 3.86
N LYS A 76 3.78 -12.62 5.10
CA LYS A 76 3.33 -11.61 6.07
C LYS A 76 4.43 -10.59 6.38
N LEU A 77 5.67 -11.02 6.56
CA LEU A 77 6.80 -10.12 6.81
C LEU A 77 7.07 -9.18 5.63
N ASP A 78 7.04 -9.69 4.40
CA ASP A 78 7.23 -8.87 3.20
C ASP A 78 6.12 -7.82 3.09
N LYS A 79 4.86 -8.22 3.30
CA LYS A 79 3.71 -7.29 3.30
C LYS A 79 3.83 -6.22 4.38
N MET A 80 4.19 -6.59 5.61
CA MET A 80 4.40 -5.64 6.70
C MET A 80 5.53 -4.65 6.41
N ARG A 81 6.61 -5.08 5.75
CA ARG A 81 7.71 -4.19 5.35
C ARG A 81 7.28 -3.18 4.29
N GLU A 82 6.47 -3.61 3.33
CA GLU A 82 5.92 -2.74 2.30
C GLU A 82 4.99 -1.69 2.90
N GLU A 83 4.08 -2.09 3.80
CA GLU A 83 3.20 -1.19 4.55
C GLU A 83 4.01 -0.19 5.41
N LEU A 84 5.07 -0.67 6.07
CA LEU A 84 5.96 0.18 6.88
C LEU A 84 6.66 1.24 6.01
N HIS A 85 7.17 0.84 4.83
CA HIS A 85 7.81 1.76 3.90
C HIS A 85 6.84 2.84 3.41
N GLN A 86 5.61 2.46 3.04
CA GLN A 86 4.57 3.41 2.64
C GLN A 86 4.25 4.40 3.77
N MET A 87 4.07 3.90 5.00
CA MET A 87 3.85 4.75 6.17
C MET A 87 5.02 5.70 6.44
N GLN A 88 6.27 5.26 6.26
CA GLN A 88 7.45 6.11 6.41
C GLN A 88 7.47 7.26 5.39
N GLU A 89 7.10 6.99 4.14
CA GLU A 89 6.98 8.04 3.13
C GLU A 89 5.88 9.05 3.47
N GLU A 90 4.73 8.58 3.94
CA GLU A 90 3.64 9.46 4.38
C GLU A 90 4.03 10.33 5.56
N VAL A 91 4.69 9.75 6.57
CA VAL A 91 5.23 10.49 7.71
C VAL A 91 6.20 11.57 7.25
N SER A 92 7.12 11.26 6.33
CA SER A 92 8.06 12.24 5.79
C SER A 92 7.36 13.41 5.08
N LYS A 93 6.30 13.13 4.31
CA LYS A 93 5.47 14.17 3.68
C LYS A 93 4.79 15.06 4.72
N ILE A 94 4.23 14.46 5.77
CA ILE A 94 3.56 15.17 6.87
C ILE A 94 4.57 16.06 7.62
N GLU A 95 5.76 15.57 7.91
CA GLU A 95 6.83 16.35 8.53
C GLU A 95 7.22 17.57 7.68
N GLY A 96 7.27 17.42 6.36
CA GLY A 96 7.50 18.53 5.43
C GLY A 96 6.44 19.61 5.54
N VAL A 97 5.16 19.23 5.56
CA VAL A 97 4.03 20.17 5.73
C VAL A 97 4.07 20.85 7.11
N LYS A 98 4.36 20.08 8.18
CA LYS A 98 4.49 20.62 9.53
C LYS A 98 5.57 21.70 9.62
N ASN A 99 6.77 21.42 9.10
CA ASN A 99 7.88 22.38 9.08
C ASN A 99 7.53 23.66 8.31
N LEU A 100 6.83 23.52 7.18
CA LEU A 100 6.37 24.67 6.40
C LEU A 100 5.36 25.51 7.21
N ASN A 101 4.44 24.86 7.91
CA ASN A 101 3.43 25.53 8.73
C ASN A 101 4.06 26.29 9.91
N GLU A 102 5.04 25.69 10.59
CA GLU A 102 5.80 26.36 11.66
C GLU A 102 6.53 27.62 11.16
N ARG A 103 7.04 27.61 9.92
CA ARG A 103 7.64 28.81 9.31
C ARG A 103 6.60 29.88 9.02
N HIS A 104 5.45 29.49 8.44
CA HIS A 104 4.35 30.42 8.19
C HIS A 104 3.85 31.08 9.47
N GLN A 105 3.75 30.30 10.56
CA GLN A 105 3.33 30.83 11.85
C GLN A 105 4.31 31.89 12.39
N LYS A 106 5.62 31.65 12.30
CA LYS A 106 6.65 32.65 12.67
C LYS A 106 6.58 33.90 11.79
N THR A 107 6.35 33.75 10.49
CA THR A 107 6.19 34.90 9.59
C THR A 107 4.94 35.72 9.93
N LEU A 108 3.86 35.05 10.32
CA LEU A 108 2.62 35.70 10.72
C LEU A 108 2.78 36.48 12.04
N GLU A 109 3.50 35.92 13.01
CA GLU A 109 3.87 36.61 14.25
C GLU A 109 4.68 37.88 13.96
N ALA A 110 5.70 37.78 13.10
CA ALA A 110 6.51 38.93 12.70
C ALA A 110 5.72 40.01 11.94
N TYR A 111 4.68 39.62 11.20
CA TYR A 111 3.78 40.56 10.52
C TYR A 111 2.97 41.39 11.51
N TYR A 112 2.37 40.76 12.52
CA TYR A 112 1.61 41.48 13.55
C TYR A 112 2.51 42.42 14.38
N ASP A 113 3.73 41.98 14.73
CA ASP A 113 4.71 42.84 15.41
C ASP A 113 5.08 44.10 14.59
N LEU A 114 5.08 43.99 13.26
CA LEU A 114 5.36 45.11 12.37
C LEU A 114 4.15 46.04 12.24
N LEU A 115 2.94 45.47 12.21
CA LEU A 115 1.70 46.23 12.15
C LEU A 115 1.54 47.12 13.39
N ASP A 116 1.80 46.59 14.58
CA ASP A 116 1.77 47.36 15.84
C ASP A 116 2.77 48.54 15.79
N LYS A 117 3.96 48.32 15.23
CA LYS A 117 4.97 49.39 15.06
C LYS A 117 4.55 50.44 14.05
N TYR A 118 3.89 50.02 12.96
CA TYR A 118 3.37 50.92 11.94
C TYR A 118 2.29 51.84 12.51
N GLU A 119 1.31 51.29 13.22
CA GLU A 119 0.23 52.07 13.87
C GLU A 119 0.79 53.06 14.90
N ALA A 120 1.78 52.63 15.70
CA ALA A 120 2.45 53.50 16.65
C ALA A 120 3.20 54.66 15.96
N LEU A 121 3.79 54.40 14.79
CA LEU A 121 4.49 55.42 14.00
C LEU A 121 3.50 56.38 13.33
N GLU A 122 2.40 55.89 12.78
CA GLU A 122 1.32 56.73 12.24
C GLU A 122 0.76 57.68 13.30
N SER A 123 0.52 57.19 14.53
CA SER A 123 0.08 58.03 15.65
C SER A 123 1.10 59.12 15.97
N GLN A 124 2.39 58.79 16.02
CA GLN A 124 3.45 59.78 16.28
C GLN A 124 3.48 60.86 15.19
N ILE A 125 3.35 60.49 13.92
CA ILE A 125 3.34 61.45 12.80
C ILE A 125 2.13 62.38 12.88
N SER A 126 0.95 61.83 13.22
CA SER A 126 -0.26 62.62 13.44
C SER A 126 -0.09 63.64 14.56
N ASP A 127 0.49 63.24 15.70
CA ASP A 127 0.73 64.12 16.86
C ASP A 127 1.74 65.24 16.57
N LEU A 128 2.68 65.00 15.65
CA LEU A 128 3.64 66.01 15.16
C LEU A 128 3.00 67.05 14.22
N GLY A 129 1.72 66.91 13.86
CA GLY A 129 1.00 67.83 12.97
C GLY A 129 1.47 67.75 11.51
N ILE A 130 2.18 66.69 11.14
CA ILE A 130 2.68 66.46 9.79
C ILE A 130 1.58 65.73 9.00
N SER A 131 1.03 66.38 7.97
CA SER A 131 0.14 65.72 7.02
C SER A 131 0.95 64.81 6.10
N LEU A 132 0.67 63.50 6.14
CA LEU A 132 1.28 62.50 5.24
C LEU A 132 0.79 62.58 3.78
N THR A 133 -0.10 63.52 3.44
CA THR A 133 -0.79 63.49 2.14
C THR A 133 -0.07 64.10 0.94
N ASP A 134 1.07 64.78 1.09
CA ASP A 134 1.60 65.56 -0.06
C ASP A 134 3.01 65.24 -0.60
N ASP A 135 3.82 64.31 -0.04
CA ASP A 135 5.25 64.23 -0.45
C ASP A 135 5.75 62.88 -1.02
N TYR A 136 4.90 61.85 -1.15
CA TYR A 136 5.35 60.51 -1.62
C TYR A 136 4.95 60.13 -3.07
N LEU A 137 4.28 61.02 -3.82
CA LEU A 137 3.90 60.76 -5.22
C LEU A 137 4.66 61.60 -6.27
N GLU A 138 5.62 62.43 -5.87
CA GLU A 138 6.52 63.13 -6.80
C GLU A 138 7.94 62.55 -6.78
N ARG A 139 8.13 61.38 -7.39
CA ARG A 139 9.40 60.96 -8.03
C ARG A 139 9.24 59.70 -8.89
#